data_AF-A0A0C3DBJ1-F1
#
_entry.id   AF-A0A0C3DBJ1-F1
#
_cell.length_a   1.000
_cell.length_b   1.000
_cell.length_c   1.000
_cell.angle_alpha   90.00
_cell.angle_beta   90.00
_cell.angle_gamma   90.00
#
_symmetry.space_group_name_H-M   'P 1'
#
loop_
_entity.id
_entity.type
_entity.pdbx_description
1 polymer ?
#
loop_
_entity_poly.entity_id
_entity_poly.type
_entity_poly.pdbx_seq_one_letter_code
_entity_poly.pdbx_strand_id
1 'polypeptide(L)'
;KLSFKIIHSTTVLLPVWIETLEDFDLPIRMIPCDCSTCWNSSFDMANFILEYQAPIDSITNKCKLGLTTYALDDHEWELLCQLQDMLKILKDATLFFSCSMPNLAMVLPAIDYIDKTFTNSILQKQTLDPVI
;
A
#
# COMPACT_ATOMS: atom_id res chain seq x y z
N LYS A 1 -5.62 3.33 -9.26
CA LYS A 1 -6.77 3.30 -10.20
C LYS A 1 -8.11 3.43 -9.47
N LEU A 2 -8.35 2.64 -8.43
CA LEU A 2 -9.52 2.76 -7.55
C LEU A 2 -9.65 4.18 -6.96
N SER A 3 -8.59 4.71 -6.35
CA SER A 3 -8.52 6.07 -5.79
C SER A 3 -8.96 7.13 -6.79
N PHE A 4 -8.36 7.13 -7.99
CA PHE A 4 -8.73 8.03 -9.08
C PHE A 4 -10.23 7.94 -9.43
N LYS A 5 -10.78 6.74 -9.56
CA LYS A 5 -12.20 6.54 -9.91
C LYS A 5 -13.14 7.09 -8.83
N ILE A 6 -12.79 6.91 -7.55
CA ILE A 6 -13.58 7.42 -6.42
C ILE A 6 -13.47 8.95 -6.34
N ILE A 7 -12.26 9.51 -6.38
CA ILE A 7 -12.01 10.96 -6.29
C ILE A 7 -12.70 11.73 -7.41
N HIS A 8 -12.68 11.21 -8.64
CA HIS A 8 -13.28 11.88 -9.78
C HIS A 8 -14.78 11.60 -9.97
N SER A 9 -15.39 10.73 -9.16
CA SER A 9 -16.83 10.51 -9.14
C SER A 9 -17.45 11.17 -7.90
N THR A 10 -17.41 12.49 -7.90
CA THR A 10 -17.81 13.35 -6.77
C THR A 10 -19.27 13.19 -6.35
N THR A 11 -20.15 12.76 -7.26
CA THR A 11 -21.60 12.65 -7.02
C THR A 11 -22.09 11.24 -6.73
N VAL A 12 -21.32 10.20 -7.03
CA VAL A 12 -21.77 8.81 -6.91
C VAL A 12 -20.85 8.00 -6.02
N LEU A 13 -19.55 7.88 -6.35
CA LEU A 13 -18.65 7.02 -5.59
C LEU A 13 -18.10 7.71 -4.34
N LEU A 14 -17.82 9.01 -4.42
CA LEU A 14 -17.26 9.76 -3.30
C LEU A 14 -18.23 9.81 -2.09
N PRO A 15 -19.54 10.10 -2.25
CA PRO A 15 -20.46 10.07 -1.12
C PRO A 15 -20.60 8.66 -0.53
N VAL A 16 -20.63 7.62 -1.39
CA VAL A 16 -20.72 6.23 -0.93
C VAL A 16 -19.46 5.81 -0.18
N TRP A 17 -18.27 6.31 -0.56
CA TRP A 17 -17.04 6.10 0.19
C TRP A 17 -17.12 6.72 1.58
N ILE A 18 -17.58 7.97 1.68
CA ILE A 18 -17.75 8.66 2.97
C ILE A 18 -18.75 7.93 3.86
N GLU A 19 -19.92 7.56 3.32
CA GLU A 19 -20.93 6.77 4.04
C GLU A 19 -20.37 5.43 4.53
N THR A 20 -19.60 4.73 3.69
CA THR A 20 -18.96 3.47 4.09
C THR A 20 -17.96 3.70 5.22
N LEU A 21 -17.18 4.79 5.21
CA LEU A 21 -16.27 5.10 6.32
C LEU A 21 -17.02 5.42 7.62
N GLU A 22 -18.16 6.10 7.54
CA GLU A 22 -19.04 6.38 8.68
C GLU A 22 -19.64 5.07 9.24
N ASP A 23 -20.06 4.14 8.39
CA ASP A 23 -20.59 2.83 8.80
C ASP A 23 -19.57 1.99 9.59
N PHE A 24 -18.28 2.14 9.28
CA PHE A 24 -17.18 1.45 9.97
C PHE A 24 -16.58 2.25 11.13
N ASP A 25 -17.14 3.42 11.48
CA ASP A 25 -16.62 4.33 12.52
C ASP A 25 -15.14 4.71 12.32
N LEU A 26 -14.72 4.86 11.06
CA LEU A 26 -13.36 5.20 10.69
C LEU A 26 -13.24 6.69 10.35
N PRO A 27 -12.07 7.32 10.61
CA PRO A 27 -11.88 8.71 10.27
C PRO A 27 -11.95 8.90 8.76
N ILE A 28 -12.76 9.87 8.33
CA ILE A 28 -12.95 10.22 6.92
C ILE A 28 -11.60 10.66 6.35
N ARG A 29 -11.01 9.78 5.53
CA ARG A 29 -9.76 10.04 4.80
C ARG A 29 -9.94 9.66 3.34
N MET A 30 -9.33 10.45 2.48
CA MET A 30 -9.26 10.15 1.05
C MET A 30 -8.16 9.13 0.78
N ILE A 31 -8.46 8.17 -0.10
CA ILE A 31 -7.48 7.20 -0.55
C ILE A 31 -6.33 7.95 -1.25
N PRO A 32 -5.08 7.78 -0.82
CA PRO A 32 -3.94 8.38 -1.49
C PRO A 32 -3.87 7.98 -2.98
N CYS A 33 -3.40 8.88 -3.82
CA CYS A 33 -3.09 8.57 -5.21
C CYS A 33 -1.64 8.16 -5.36
N ASP A 34 -1.39 7.21 -6.26
CA ASP A 34 -0.04 6.92 -6.68
C ASP A 34 0.51 8.09 -7.48
N CYS A 35 1.72 8.53 -7.14
CA CYS A 35 2.43 9.54 -7.88
C CYS A 35 3.75 8.94 -8.36
N SER A 36 3.86 8.68 -9.66
CA SER A 36 5.11 8.14 -10.25
C SER A 36 6.35 8.99 -9.98
N THR A 37 6.18 10.28 -9.65
CA THR A 37 7.26 11.20 -9.30
C THR A 37 7.59 11.22 -7.81
N CYS A 38 6.80 10.54 -6.97
CA CYS A 38 6.98 10.46 -5.53
C CYS A 38 7.31 9.02 -5.12
N TRP A 39 8.54 8.77 -4.68
CA TRP A 39 9.05 7.41 -4.46
C TRP A 39 8.36 6.64 -3.33
N ASN A 40 7.68 7.36 -2.42
CA ASN A 40 7.00 6.76 -1.27
C ASN A 40 5.49 6.54 -1.50
N SER A 41 4.91 7.01 -2.62
CA SER A 41 3.45 6.99 -2.81
C SER A 41 2.88 5.57 -2.87
N SER A 42 3.63 4.63 -3.43
CA SER A 42 3.19 3.22 -3.51
C SER A 42 3.13 2.58 -2.12
N PHE A 43 4.09 2.91 -1.23
CA PHE A 43 4.02 2.49 0.18
C PHE A 43 2.82 3.13 0.87
N ASP A 44 2.64 4.45 0.73
CA ASP A 44 1.57 5.18 1.43
C ASP A 44 0.18 4.67 1.04
N MET A 45 -0.02 4.36 -0.25
CA MET A 45 -1.24 3.70 -0.72
C MET A 45 -1.40 2.30 -0.15
N ALA A 46 -0.38 1.44 -0.22
CA ALA A 46 -0.48 0.07 0.30
C ALA A 46 -0.81 0.07 1.80
N ASN A 47 -0.11 0.91 2.56
CA ASN A 47 -0.36 1.08 3.99
C ASN A 47 -1.79 1.57 4.27
N PHE A 48 -2.28 2.55 3.50
CA PHE A 48 -3.66 3.02 3.63
C PHE A 48 -4.68 1.93 3.30
N ILE A 49 -4.47 1.19 2.21
CA ILE A 49 -5.39 0.14 1.76
C ILE A 49 -5.48 -0.97 2.79
N LEU A 50 -4.37 -1.34 3.44
CA LEU A 50 -4.36 -2.30 4.54
C LEU A 50 -5.03 -1.76 5.81
N GLU A 51 -4.82 -0.49 6.17
CA GLU A 51 -5.50 0.15 7.31
C GLU A 51 -7.02 0.23 7.11
N TYR A 52 -7.47 0.42 5.86
CA TYR A 52 -8.88 0.57 5.48
C TYR A 52 -9.42 -0.65 4.71
N GLN A 53 -8.93 -1.86 5.00
CA GLN A 53 -9.30 -3.08 4.28
C GLN A 53 -10.82 -3.33 4.25
N ALA A 54 -11.50 -3.29 5.41
CA ALA A 54 -12.93 -3.59 5.49
C ALA A 54 -13.83 -2.60 4.70
N PRO A 55 -13.63 -1.27 4.80
CA PRO A 55 -14.32 -0.33 3.92
C PRO A 55 -14.05 -0.53 2.44
N ILE A 56 -12.79 -0.83 2.07
CA ILE A 56 -12.39 -1.04 0.68
C ILE A 56 -13.05 -2.30 0.13
N ASP A 57 -13.06 -3.38 0.89
CA ASP A 57 -13.74 -4.61 0.51
C ASP A 57 -15.26 -4.37 0.36
N SER A 58 -15.88 -3.68 1.33
CA SER A 58 -17.31 -3.33 1.29
C SER A 58 -17.70 -2.49 0.06
N ILE A 59 -16.97 -1.40 -0.22
CA ILE A 59 -17.30 -0.55 -1.37
C ILE A 59 -17.06 -1.25 -2.71
N THR A 60 -16.09 -2.17 -2.75
CA THR A 60 -15.71 -2.86 -3.98
C THR A 60 -16.64 -4.05 -4.28
N ASN A 61 -17.17 -4.69 -3.23
CA ASN A 61 -18.19 -5.73 -3.31
C ASN A 61 -19.61 -5.20 -3.65
N LYS A 62 -19.84 -3.88 -3.57
CA LYS A 62 -21.09 -3.26 -4.04
C LYS A 62 -21.18 -3.34 -5.58
N CYS A 63 -21.75 -4.44 -6.11
CA CYS A 63 -21.91 -4.73 -7.54
C CYS A 63 -22.49 -3.57 -8.37
N LYS A 64 -23.33 -2.71 -7.77
CA LYS A 64 -23.97 -1.57 -8.44
C LYS A 64 -23.00 -0.44 -8.80
N LEU A 65 -21.81 -0.38 -8.20
CA LEU A 65 -20.86 0.72 -8.38
C LEU A 65 -19.84 0.48 -9.50
N GLY A 66 -19.86 -0.71 -10.12
CA GLY A 66 -18.88 -1.07 -11.16
C GLY A 66 -17.44 -1.04 -10.64
N LEU A 67 -17.25 -1.31 -9.34
CA LEU A 67 -15.95 -1.38 -8.68
C LEU A 67 -15.45 -2.80 -8.50
N THR A 68 -16.27 -3.82 -8.77
CA THR A 68 -15.94 -5.24 -8.60
C THR A 68 -14.66 -5.69 -9.31
N THR A 69 -14.27 -5.00 -10.38
CA THR A 69 -12.99 -5.25 -11.09
C THR A 69 -11.75 -4.89 -10.28
N TYR A 70 -11.91 -4.18 -9.17
CA TYR A 70 -10.84 -3.77 -8.26
C TYR A 70 -10.91 -4.53 -6.93
N ALA A 71 -11.79 -5.52 -6.81
CA ALA A 71 -11.88 -6.36 -5.61
C ALA A 71 -10.61 -7.20 -5.55
N LEU A 72 -9.96 -7.18 -4.39
CA LEU A 72 -8.78 -7.98 -4.15
C LEU A 72 -9.21 -9.31 -3.55
N ASP A 73 -8.67 -10.41 -4.07
CA ASP A 73 -8.84 -11.72 -3.45
C ASP A 73 -7.94 -11.88 -2.21
N ASP A 74 -8.20 -12.94 -1.41
CA ASP A 74 -7.45 -13.20 -0.17
C ASP A 74 -5.93 -13.32 -0.42
N HIS A 75 -5.53 -13.86 -1.57
CA HIS A 75 -4.13 -14.00 -1.94
C HIS A 75 -3.51 -12.65 -2.35
N GLU A 76 -4.23 -11.83 -3.09
CA GLU A 76 -3.82 -10.47 -3.44
C GLU A 76 -3.66 -9.59 -2.20
N TRP A 77 -4.52 -9.75 -1.18
CA TRP A 77 -4.35 -9.10 0.12
C TRP A 77 -3.06 -9.54 0.83
N GLU A 78 -2.76 -10.84 0.82
CA GLU A 78 -1.51 -11.36 1.39
C GLU A 78 -0.28 -10.82 0.65
N LEU A 79 -0.33 -10.79 -0.69
CA LEU A 79 0.73 -10.19 -1.50
C LEU A 79 0.91 -8.70 -1.22
N LEU A 80 -0.18 -7.97 -0.98
CA LEU A 80 -0.14 -6.56 -0.62
C LEU A 80 0.53 -6.33 0.74
N CYS A 81 0.25 -7.18 1.73
CA CYS A 81 0.95 -7.19 3.01
C CYS A 81 2.46 -7.41 2.83
N GLN A 82 2.84 -8.46 2.10
CA GLN A 82 4.25 -8.76 1.83
C GLN A 82 4.95 -7.61 1.10
N LEU A 83 4.27 -6.99 0.13
CA LEU A 83 4.79 -5.84 -0.60
C LEU A 83 4.95 -4.62 0.32
N GLN A 84 3.98 -4.35 1.20
CA GLN A 84 4.04 -3.23 2.13
C GLN A 84 5.22 -3.38 3.10
N ASP A 85 5.50 -4.58 3.60
CA ASP A 85 6.68 -4.86 4.43
C ASP A 85 8.00 -4.58 3.67
N MET A 86 8.11 -4.99 2.41
CA MET A 86 9.28 -4.71 1.57
C MET A 86 9.43 -3.22 1.24
N LEU A 87 8.33 -2.51 1.03
CA LEU A 87 8.36 -1.08 0.75
C LEU A 87 8.66 -0.26 2.01
N LYS A 88 8.34 -0.78 3.21
CA LYS A 88 8.58 -0.12 4.49
C LYS A 88 10.05 0.22 4.70
N ILE A 89 10.94 -0.73 4.44
CA ILE A 89 12.39 -0.52 4.60
C ILE A 89 12.92 0.59 3.66
N LEU A 90 12.38 0.70 2.45
CA LEU A 90 12.74 1.75 1.50
C LEU A 90 12.22 3.12 1.96
N LYS A 91 11.00 3.16 2.50
CA LYS A 91 10.45 4.39 3.08
C LYS A 91 11.24 4.85 4.29
N ASP A 92 11.58 3.93 5.20
CA ASP A 92 12.36 4.24 6.41
C ASP A 92 13.75 4.76 6.05
N ALA A 93 14.43 4.14 5.08
CA ALA A 93 15.70 4.63 4.56
C ALA A 93 15.56 6.03 3.93
N THR A 94 14.51 6.25 3.12
CA THR A 94 14.25 7.56 2.49
C THR A 94 14.01 8.64 3.54
N LEU A 95 13.21 8.36 4.57
CA LEU A 95 12.96 9.29 5.68
C LEU A 95 14.24 9.57 6.48
N PHE A 96 15.04 8.54 6.75
CA PHE A 96 16.34 8.66 7.41
C PHE A 96 17.28 9.62 6.66
N PHE A 97 17.37 9.49 5.33
CA PHE A 97 18.16 10.39 4.50
C PHE A 97 17.56 11.78 4.31
N SER A 98 16.24 11.93 4.47
CA SER A 98 15.56 13.23 4.35
C SER A 98 15.75 14.11 5.59
N CYS A 99 15.94 13.50 6.78
CA CYS A 99 16.07 14.21 8.05
C CYS A 99 17.51 14.65 8.38
N SER A 100 18.52 14.07 7.72
CA SER A 100 19.93 14.26 8.06
C SER A 100 20.75 14.64 6.84
N MET A 101 21.89 15.31 7.02
CA MET A 101 22.87 15.49 5.96
C MET A 101 23.60 14.14 5.76
N PRO A 102 23.24 13.32 4.75
CA PRO A 102 23.76 11.97 4.66
C PRO A 102 25.23 12.06 4.29
N ASN A 103 26.10 11.47 5.11
CA ASN A 103 27.48 11.25 4.71
C ASN A 103 27.62 9.83 4.16
N LEU A 104 28.64 9.62 3.33
CA LEU A 104 28.88 8.33 2.68
C LEU A 104 28.98 7.18 3.69
N ALA A 105 29.52 7.44 4.88
CA ALA A 105 29.65 6.44 5.95
C ALA A 105 28.29 6.02 6.57
N MET A 106 27.24 6.83 6.46
CA MET A 106 25.87 6.48 6.87
C MET A 106 25.07 5.84 5.72
N VAL A 107 25.39 6.18 4.47
CA VAL A 107 24.72 5.61 3.28
C VAL A 107 25.11 4.15 3.07
N LEU A 108 26.40 3.80 3.22
CA LEU A 108 26.88 2.44 2.96
C LEU A 108 26.19 1.37 3.84
N PRO A 109 26.07 1.54 5.17
CA PRO A 109 25.37 0.56 6.01
C PRO A 109 23.88 0.46 5.71
N ALA A 110 23.23 1.57 5.35
CA ALA A 110 21.82 1.58 5.00
C ALA A 110 21.55 0.80 3.71
N ILE A 111 22.39 0.98 2.68
CA ILE A 111 22.31 0.19 1.44
C ILE A 111 22.57 -1.30 1.72
N ASP A 112 23.61 -1.62 2.50
CA ASP A 112 23.93 -3.01 2.88
C ASP A 112 22.77 -3.66 3.66
N TYR A 113 22.09 -2.90 4.53
CA TYR A 113 20.91 -3.37 5.25
C TYR A 113 19.72 -3.65 4.32
N ILE A 114 19.47 -2.80 3.33
CA ILE A 114 18.42 -3.01 2.32
C ILE A 114 18.71 -4.27 1.52
N ASP A 115 19.93 -4.41 1.01
CA ASP A 115 20.34 -5.56 0.19
C ASP A 115 20.22 -6.89 0.95
N LYS A 116 20.66 -6.92 2.20
CA LYS A 116 20.50 -8.10 3.09
C LYS A 116 19.04 -8.44 3.32
N THR A 117 18.21 -7.45 3.60
CA THR A 117 16.78 -7.65 3.85
C THR A 117 16.07 -8.25 2.64
N PHE A 118 16.35 -7.73 1.45
CA PHE A 118 15.76 -8.22 0.20
C PHE A 118 16.30 -9.61 -0.17
N THR A 119 17.59 -9.87 0.03
CA THR A 119 18.15 -11.21 -0.21
C THR A 119 17.50 -12.24 0.71
N ASN A 120 17.33 -11.92 1.99
CA ASN A 120 16.70 -12.81 2.95
C ASN A 120 15.21 -13.06 2.66
N SER A 121 14.47 -12.05 2.19
CA SER A 121 13.06 -12.22 1.84
C SER A 121 12.88 -13.09 0.59
N ILE A 122 13.75 -12.95 -0.41
CA ILE A 122 13.77 -13.83 -1.59
C ILE A 122 14.05 -15.29 -1.18
N LEU A 123 15.03 -15.51 -0.32
CA LEU A 123 15.39 -16.87 0.16
C LEU A 123 14.26 -17.51 0.98
N GLN A 124 13.55 -16.74 1.80
CA GLN A 124 12.39 -17.21 2.55
C GLN A 124 11.24 -17.60 1.61
N LYS A 125 11.00 -16.83 0.55
CA LYS A 125 9.98 -17.16 -0.46
C LYS A 125 10.32 -18.46 -1.20
N GLN A 126 11.59 -18.68 -1.56
CA GLN A 126 12.05 -19.91 -2.21
C GLN A 126 11.99 -21.16 -1.31
N THR A 127 12.04 -21.00 0.00
CA THR A 127 11.94 -22.13 0.95
C THR A 127 10.50 -22.50 1.30
N LEU A 128 9.55 -21.58 1.08
CA LEU A 128 8.11 -21.82 1.25
C LEU A 128 7.43 -22.43 0.01
N ASP A 129 8.07 -22.38 -1.17
CA ASP A 129 7.65 -23.07 -2.39
C ASP A 129 8.50 -24.33 -2.71
N PRO A 130 8.41 -25.44 -1.95
CA PRO A 130 9.02 -26.70 -2.38
C PRO A 130 8.12 -27.54 -3.31
N VAL A 131 6.90 -27.10 -3.66
CA VAL A 131 5.98 -27.89 -4.49
C VAL A 131 5.27 -27.02 -5.53
N ILE A 132 5.88 -26.93 -6.71
CA ILE A 132 5.15 -26.97 -7.99
C ILE A 132 5.36 -28.38 -8.55
#